data_AF-A0A150UQZ2-F1
#
_entry.id   AF-A0A150UQZ2-F1
#
_cell.length_a   1.000
_cell.length_b   1.000
_cell.length_c   1.000
_cell.angle_alpha   90.00
_cell.angle_beta   90.00
_cell.angle_gamma   90.00
#
_symmetry.space_group_name_H-M   'P 1'
#
loop_
_entity.id
_entity.type
_entity.pdbx_description
1 polymer ?
#
loop_
_entity_poly.entity_id
_entity_poly.type
_entity_poly.pdbx_seq_one_letter_code
_entity_poly.pdbx_strand_id
1 'polypeptide(L)'
;ASTEATTLERAWQPLFDNGHPTPRLGQFLRGLALHLINDYEPRGSLVVTPAKMFRFFNEAKAPDEAYPWEYIFGNKMPSASLSKVYQKLFCQHHLVQSQHHEMPAIPGLTPHGFECFMTLLIQAHPDIEYERLSQAAMNMPISNADNMSERFPKELSRRLFPHQPNLQAEQRIVASLNHEPCLIQQLKGAASMPPPPPAVSERERQPYSSTPQSNALDDNDVSAQSRPPLERERKPYTAKEGAGKKYS
;
A
#
# COMPACT_ATOMS: atom_id res chain seq x y z
N ALA A 1 -11.68 -16.72 -27.46
CA ALA A 1 -12.85 -17.55 -27.16
C ALA A 1 -13.10 -17.48 -25.66
N SER A 2 -14.30 -17.07 -25.22
CA SER A 2 -14.67 -17.08 -23.80
C SER A 2 -14.79 -18.54 -23.37
N THR A 3 -13.83 -19.02 -22.56
CA THR A 3 -13.86 -20.37 -22.00
C THR A 3 -14.78 -20.34 -20.79
N GLU A 4 -15.78 -21.22 -20.72
CA GLU A 4 -16.67 -21.27 -19.56
C GLU A 4 -15.89 -21.54 -18.27
N ALA A 5 -16.24 -20.82 -17.20
CA ALA A 5 -15.65 -21.01 -15.89
C ALA A 5 -15.93 -22.43 -15.38
N THR A 6 -14.91 -23.09 -14.83
CA THR A 6 -15.06 -24.43 -14.21
C THR A 6 -15.89 -24.36 -12.94
N THR A 7 -16.34 -25.52 -12.44
CA THR A 7 -17.00 -25.62 -11.13
C THR A 7 -16.12 -25.05 -10.01
N LEU A 8 -14.81 -25.32 -10.07
CA LEU A 8 -13.83 -24.77 -9.13
C LEU A 8 -13.79 -23.24 -9.17
N GLU A 9 -13.72 -22.65 -10.36
CA GLU A 9 -13.67 -21.19 -10.53
C GLU A 9 -14.97 -20.51 -10.10
N ARG A 10 -16.12 -21.16 -10.29
CA ARG A 10 -17.41 -20.67 -9.79
C ARG A 10 -17.46 -20.70 -8.25
N ALA A 11 -16.87 -21.72 -7.61
CA ALA A 11 -16.79 -21.79 -6.15
C ALA A 11 -15.88 -20.72 -5.57
N TRP A 12 -14.77 -20.40 -6.24
CA TRP A 12 -13.92 -19.29 -5.86
C TRP A 12 -14.55 -17.93 -6.10
N GLN A 13 -15.36 -17.81 -7.15
CA GLN A 13 -15.75 -16.55 -7.77
C GLN A 13 -14.52 -15.82 -8.35
N PRO A 14 -14.69 -14.83 -9.25
CA PRO A 14 -13.57 -14.11 -9.84
C PRO A 14 -12.72 -13.42 -8.74
N LEU A 15 -11.40 -13.63 -8.76
CA LEU A 15 -10.47 -12.90 -7.89
C LEU A 15 -10.01 -11.60 -8.53
N PHE A 16 -9.88 -11.59 -9.85
CA PHE A 16 -9.57 -10.41 -10.65
C PHE A 16 -10.59 -10.23 -11.78
N ASP A 17 -10.82 -8.98 -12.15
CA ASP A 17 -11.56 -8.58 -13.34
C ASP A 17 -10.71 -7.58 -14.14
N ASN A 18 -10.36 -7.93 -15.38
CA ASN A 18 -9.50 -7.12 -16.24
C ASN A 18 -8.22 -6.60 -15.56
N GLY A 19 -7.59 -7.44 -14.71
CA GLY A 19 -6.37 -7.09 -13.96
C GLY A 19 -6.59 -6.29 -12.68
N HIS A 20 -7.83 -5.87 -12.40
CA HIS A 20 -8.21 -5.22 -11.15
C HIS A 20 -8.63 -6.25 -10.09
N PRO A 21 -8.21 -6.07 -8.83
CA PRO A 21 -8.62 -6.95 -7.75
C PRO A 21 -10.12 -6.80 -7.47
N THR A 22 -10.79 -7.90 -7.16
CA THR A 22 -12.20 -7.92 -6.76
C THR A 22 -12.35 -7.93 -5.24
N PRO A 23 -13.55 -7.65 -4.70
CA PRO A 23 -13.81 -7.83 -3.26
C PRO A 23 -13.55 -9.25 -2.76
N ARG A 24 -13.73 -10.26 -3.63
CA ARG A 24 -13.50 -11.67 -3.29
C ARG A 24 -12.03 -11.98 -3.01
N LEU A 25 -11.12 -11.38 -3.79
CA LEU A 25 -9.69 -11.45 -3.48
C LEU A 25 -9.41 -10.83 -2.11
N GLY A 26 -10.02 -9.68 -1.82
CA GLY A 26 -9.87 -9.02 -0.53
C GLY A 26 -10.30 -9.91 0.64
N GLN A 27 -11.46 -10.56 0.52
CA GLN A 27 -11.94 -11.54 1.49
C GLN A 27 -10.96 -12.69 1.73
N PHE A 28 -10.37 -13.21 0.65
CA PHE A 28 -9.38 -14.28 0.73
C PHE A 28 -8.10 -13.83 1.42
N LEU A 29 -7.52 -12.69 1.00
CA LEU A 29 -6.27 -12.19 1.54
C LEU A 29 -6.40 -11.72 2.99
N ARG A 30 -7.52 -11.07 3.36
CA ARG A 30 -7.81 -10.75 4.76
C ARG A 30 -8.04 -12.01 5.59
N GLY A 31 -8.67 -13.04 5.00
CA GLY A 31 -8.86 -14.34 5.65
C GLY A 31 -7.53 -15.02 5.96
N LEU A 32 -6.58 -14.95 5.01
CA LEU A 32 -5.22 -15.41 5.20
C LEU A 32 -4.50 -14.61 6.29
N ALA A 33 -4.61 -13.27 6.28
CA ALA A 33 -4.04 -12.44 7.33
C ALA A 33 -4.57 -12.80 8.73
N LEU A 34 -5.88 -13.05 8.84
CA LEU A 34 -6.51 -13.49 10.10
C LEU A 34 -5.99 -14.85 10.56
N HIS A 35 -5.78 -15.81 9.64
CA HIS A 35 -5.14 -17.08 9.96
C HIS A 35 -3.71 -16.87 10.53
N LEU A 36 -2.88 -16.06 9.86
CA LEU A 36 -1.53 -15.73 10.36
C LEU A 36 -1.59 -15.06 11.74
N ILE A 37 -2.55 -14.16 11.95
CA ILE A 37 -2.74 -13.48 13.23
C ILE A 37 -3.09 -14.48 14.35
N ASN A 38 -4.03 -15.39 14.09
CA ASN A 38 -4.59 -16.27 15.13
C ASN A 38 -3.71 -17.49 15.40
N ASP A 39 -3.06 -18.05 14.37
CA ASP A 39 -2.43 -19.36 14.46
C ASP A 39 -0.90 -19.30 14.51
N TYR A 40 -0.27 -18.20 14.08
CA TYR A 40 1.19 -18.03 14.19
C TYR A 40 1.55 -17.29 15.47
N GLU A 41 2.66 -17.68 16.11
CA GLU A 41 3.16 -16.99 17.29
C GLU A 41 3.65 -15.56 16.97
N PRO A 42 3.42 -14.58 17.87
CA PRO A 42 2.52 -14.66 19.03
C PRO A 42 1.06 -14.73 18.57
N ARG A 43 0.31 -15.73 19.04
CA ARG A 43 -1.09 -15.96 18.63
C ARG A 43 -2.03 -14.86 19.12
N GLY A 44 -3.07 -14.58 18.34
CA GLY A 44 -4.07 -13.57 18.70
C GLY A 44 -3.52 -12.15 18.71
N SER A 45 -2.47 -11.88 17.94
CA SER A 45 -1.95 -10.51 17.75
C SER A 45 -2.98 -9.62 17.03
N LEU A 46 -2.77 -8.30 16.99
CA LEU A 46 -3.64 -7.41 16.22
C LEU A 46 -3.26 -7.30 14.74
N VAL A 47 -2.03 -7.71 14.41
CA VAL A 47 -1.38 -7.47 13.12
C VAL A 47 -0.50 -8.65 12.73
N VAL A 48 -0.23 -8.75 11.42
CA VAL A 48 0.77 -9.65 10.83
C VAL A 48 2.14 -8.99 10.96
N THR A 49 2.92 -9.42 11.95
CA THR A 49 4.27 -8.88 12.22
C THR A 49 5.29 -9.36 11.16
N PRO A 50 6.49 -8.75 11.08
CA PRO A 50 7.52 -9.20 10.14
C PRO A 50 7.92 -10.67 10.37
N ALA A 51 7.98 -11.12 11.63
CA ALA A 51 8.23 -12.53 11.94
C ALA A 51 7.16 -13.48 11.35
N LYS A 52 5.88 -13.08 11.39
CA LYS A 52 4.78 -13.85 10.77
C LYS A 52 4.86 -13.83 9.25
N MET A 53 5.19 -12.68 8.65
CA MET A 53 5.45 -12.57 7.21
C MET A 53 6.59 -13.50 6.78
N PHE A 54 7.73 -13.46 7.48
CA PHE A 54 8.88 -14.29 7.17
C PHE A 54 8.53 -15.78 7.23
N ARG A 55 7.82 -16.20 8.28
CA ARG A 55 7.34 -17.57 8.42
C ARG A 55 6.40 -17.97 7.27
N PHE A 56 5.44 -17.12 6.93
CA PHE A 56 4.52 -17.36 5.80
C PHE A 56 5.28 -17.54 4.48
N PHE A 57 6.20 -16.64 4.15
CA PHE A 57 7.00 -16.72 2.91
C PHE A 57 7.94 -17.93 2.86
N ASN A 58 8.35 -18.48 4.01
CA ASN A 58 9.13 -19.72 4.07
C ASN A 58 8.25 -20.98 3.95
N GLU A 59 7.07 -21.00 4.58
CA GLU A 59 6.15 -22.14 4.51
C GLU A 59 5.47 -22.25 3.14
N ALA A 60 5.11 -21.12 2.53
CA ALA A 60 4.56 -21.03 1.18
C ALA A 60 5.62 -20.53 0.18
N LYS A 61 6.81 -21.12 0.20
CA LYS A 61 7.93 -20.67 -0.61
C LYS A 61 7.71 -20.98 -2.10
N ALA A 62 7.84 -19.96 -2.93
CA ALA A 62 7.79 -20.11 -4.37
C ALA A 62 9.16 -20.56 -4.92
N PRO A 63 9.23 -21.28 -6.05
CA PRO A 63 10.48 -21.82 -6.58
C PRO A 63 11.46 -20.72 -7.00
N ASP A 64 10.97 -19.59 -7.50
CA ASP A 64 11.78 -18.48 -8.00
C ASP A 64 11.41 -17.17 -7.31
N GLU A 65 11.81 -17.01 -6.05
CA GLU A 65 11.49 -15.80 -5.27
C GLU A 65 12.04 -14.53 -5.96
N ALA A 66 11.16 -13.55 -6.18
CA ALA A 66 11.48 -12.25 -6.77
C ALA A 66 12.19 -11.31 -5.78
N TYR A 67 11.89 -11.47 -4.49
CA TYR A 67 12.38 -10.59 -3.42
C TYR A 67 13.11 -11.39 -2.32
N PRO A 68 14.15 -10.83 -1.70
CA PRO A 68 14.87 -11.49 -0.62
C PRO A 68 14.09 -11.40 0.71
N TRP A 69 13.04 -12.21 0.86
CA TRP A 69 12.14 -12.16 2.04
C TRP A 69 12.84 -12.34 3.37
N GLU A 70 13.94 -13.11 3.41
CA GLU A 70 14.78 -13.23 4.60
C GLU A 70 15.43 -11.90 4.99
N TYR A 71 15.85 -11.08 4.01
CA TYR A 71 16.35 -9.76 4.33
C TYR A 71 15.21 -8.84 4.79
N ILE A 72 14.09 -8.83 4.07
CA ILE A 72 12.97 -7.92 4.29
C ILE A 72 12.27 -8.19 5.64
N PHE A 73 12.05 -9.46 5.97
CA PHE A 73 11.25 -9.86 7.13
C PHE A 73 12.03 -10.66 8.19
N GLY A 74 13.20 -11.22 7.85
CA GLY A 74 14.04 -12.03 8.76
C GLY A 74 15.01 -11.23 9.62
N ASN A 75 14.59 -10.05 10.10
CA ASN A 75 15.32 -9.17 11.02
C ASN A 75 16.57 -8.44 10.47
N LYS A 76 16.90 -8.57 9.18
CA LYS A 76 18.04 -7.85 8.58
C LYS A 76 17.68 -6.40 8.23
N MET A 77 16.49 -6.17 7.67
CA MET A 77 15.98 -4.83 7.40
C MET A 77 15.55 -4.13 8.70
N PRO A 78 15.98 -2.88 8.97
CA PRO A 78 15.52 -2.13 10.13
C PRO A 78 14.01 -1.89 10.12
N SER A 79 13.36 -1.95 11.29
CA SER A 79 11.91 -1.74 11.42
C SER A 79 11.43 -0.40 10.87
N ALA A 80 12.21 0.67 11.03
CA ALA A 80 11.90 1.98 10.46
C ALA A 80 11.92 1.96 8.92
N SER A 81 12.84 1.21 8.30
CA SER A 81 12.90 1.03 6.85
C SER A 81 11.73 0.23 6.32
N LEU A 82 11.33 -0.84 7.02
CA LEU A 82 10.15 -1.63 6.65
C LEU A 82 8.85 -0.83 6.81
N SER A 83 8.74 0.00 7.86
CA SER A 83 7.60 0.91 8.01
C SER A 83 7.51 1.89 6.85
N LYS A 84 8.65 2.47 6.39
CA LYS A 84 8.68 3.32 5.18
C LYS A 84 8.23 2.58 3.93
N VAL A 85 8.59 1.31 3.76
CA VAL A 85 8.09 0.46 2.66
C VAL A 85 6.56 0.40 2.72
N TYR A 86 5.98 0.01 3.85
CA TYR A 86 4.53 -0.05 4.00
C TYR A 86 3.84 1.29 3.74
N GLN A 87 4.41 2.41 4.22
CA GLN A 87 3.88 3.75 3.94
C GLN A 87 3.87 4.08 2.45
N LYS A 88 4.98 3.86 1.73
CA LYS A 88 5.08 4.10 0.29
C LYS A 88 4.14 3.20 -0.53
N LEU A 89 3.88 2.00 -0.04
CA LEU A 89 2.93 1.06 -0.64
C LEU A 89 1.48 1.32 -0.21
N PHE A 90 1.23 2.28 0.69
CA PHE A 90 -0.08 2.57 1.28
C PHE A 90 -0.69 1.36 2.03
N CYS A 91 0.17 0.50 2.57
CA CYS A 91 -0.22 -0.62 3.40
C CYS A 91 -0.47 -0.16 4.84
N GLN A 92 -1.71 -0.29 5.31
CA GLN A 92 -2.08 0.03 6.68
C GLN A 92 -1.36 -0.89 7.68
N HIS A 93 -0.60 -0.30 8.59
CA HIS A 93 0.15 -1.03 9.61
C HIS A 93 0.09 -0.31 10.95
N HIS A 94 0.29 -1.06 12.02
CA HIS A 94 0.51 -0.52 13.36
C HIS A 94 1.93 -0.87 13.82
N LEU A 95 2.47 -0.04 14.70
CA LEU A 95 3.71 -0.37 15.40
C LEU A 95 3.36 -1.16 16.67
N VAL A 96 4.03 -2.28 16.89
CA VAL A 96 3.92 -3.08 18.10
C VAL A 96 5.23 -3.06 18.88
N GLN A 97 5.13 -3.30 20.18
CA GLN A 97 6.28 -3.40 21.07
C GLN A 97 6.93 -4.78 20.95
N SER A 98 8.25 -4.85 21.03
CA SER A 98 8.96 -6.13 21.25
C SER A 98 8.78 -6.58 22.70
N GLN A 99 8.93 -5.63 23.64
CA GLN A 99 8.74 -5.84 25.07
C GLN A 99 7.82 -4.76 25.66
N HIS A 100 7.06 -5.08 26.72
CA HIS A 100 6.05 -4.17 27.28
C HIS A 100 6.55 -2.80 27.74
N HIS A 101 7.84 -2.66 28.04
CA HIS A 101 8.46 -1.43 28.51
C HIS A 101 9.11 -0.59 27.39
N GLU A 102 9.19 -1.13 26.18
CA GLU A 102 9.82 -0.45 25.04
C GLU A 102 8.78 0.35 24.25
N MET A 103 9.22 1.39 23.54
CA MET A 103 8.33 2.10 22.62
C MET A 103 7.93 1.17 21.44
N PRO A 104 6.67 1.19 20.98
CA PRO A 104 6.27 0.42 19.80
C PRO A 104 7.08 0.83 18.57
N ALA A 105 7.74 -0.13 17.92
CA ALA A 105 8.63 0.13 16.79
C ALA A 105 8.53 -0.90 15.66
N ILE A 106 7.97 -2.10 15.92
CA ILE A 106 7.90 -3.18 14.94
C ILE A 106 6.65 -2.98 14.06
N PRO A 107 6.79 -2.74 12.74
CA PRO A 107 5.64 -2.54 11.88
C PRO A 107 4.96 -3.86 11.53
N GLY A 108 3.73 -4.05 11.99
CA GLY A 108 2.87 -5.18 11.61
C GLY A 108 1.72 -4.72 10.74
N LEU A 109 1.45 -5.45 9.65
CA LEU A 109 0.35 -5.18 8.74
C LEU A 109 -0.99 -5.53 9.40
N THR A 110 -1.95 -4.61 9.31
CA THR A 110 -3.35 -4.97 9.54
C THR A 110 -3.85 -5.92 8.45
N PRO A 111 -4.99 -6.62 8.62
CA PRO A 111 -5.55 -7.43 7.53
C PRO A 111 -5.72 -6.65 6.21
N HIS A 112 -6.15 -5.39 6.26
CA HIS A 112 -6.26 -4.52 5.07
C HIS A 112 -4.89 -4.15 4.49
N GLY A 113 -3.89 -3.88 5.34
CA GLY A 113 -2.52 -3.64 4.87
C GLY A 113 -1.91 -4.87 4.21
N PHE A 114 -2.17 -6.05 4.75
CA PHE A 114 -1.73 -7.33 4.18
C PHE A 114 -2.40 -7.60 2.84
N GLU A 115 -3.71 -7.39 2.74
CA GLU A 115 -4.45 -7.45 1.47
C GLU A 115 -3.83 -6.51 0.43
N CYS A 116 -3.56 -5.25 0.79
CA CYS A 116 -2.95 -4.27 -0.10
C CYS A 116 -1.57 -4.74 -0.59
N PHE A 117 -0.73 -5.21 0.34
CA PHE A 117 0.61 -5.70 0.03
C PHE A 117 0.59 -6.93 -0.89
N MET A 118 -0.19 -7.96 -0.55
CA MET A 118 -0.28 -9.18 -1.35
C MET A 118 -0.93 -8.93 -2.71
N THR A 119 -1.92 -8.03 -2.80
CA THR A 119 -2.51 -7.64 -4.09
C THR A 119 -1.47 -7.03 -5.01
N LEU A 120 -0.60 -6.14 -4.50
CA LEU A 120 0.50 -5.57 -5.29
C LEU A 120 1.48 -6.64 -5.76
N LEU A 121 1.82 -7.62 -4.91
CA LEU A 121 2.68 -8.73 -5.30
C LEU A 121 2.04 -9.59 -6.39
N ILE A 122 0.75 -9.93 -6.27
CA ILE A 122 0.04 -10.71 -7.29
C ILE A 122 0.01 -9.97 -8.63
N GLN A 123 -0.25 -8.66 -8.61
CA GLN A 123 -0.26 -7.88 -9.84
C GLN A 123 1.13 -7.79 -10.47
N ALA A 124 2.18 -7.65 -9.66
CA ALA A 124 3.56 -7.60 -10.15
C ALA A 124 4.03 -8.96 -10.69
N HIS A 125 3.74 -10.05 -9.98
CA HIS A 125 4.29 -11.39 -10.25
C HIS A 125 3.19 -12.47 -10.19
N PRO A 126 2.24 -12.48 -11.14
CA PRO A 126 1.03 -13.29 -11.01
C PRO A 126 1.29 -14.81 -10.98
N ASP A 127 2.31 -15.30 -11.69
CA ASP A 127 2.66 -16.73 -11.69
C ASP A 127 3.30 -17.17 -10.37
N ILE A 128 4.26 -16.39 -9.86
CA ILE A 128 4.96 -16.67 -8.60
C ILE A 128 3.97 -16.66 -7.44
N GLU A 129 3.11 -15.65 -7.38
CA GLU A 129 2.14 -15.51 -6.29
C GLU A 129 0.95 -16.46 -6.41
N TYR A 130 0.62 -16.93 -7.62
CA TYR A 130 -0.29 -18.04 -7.79
C TYR A 130 0.25 -19.31 -7.12
N GLU A 131 1.50 -19.69 -7.38
CA GLU A 131 2.12 -20.88 -6.78
C GLU A 131 2.13 -20.78 -5.24
N ARG A 132 2.52 -19.60 -4.71
CA ARG A 132 2.48 -19.33 -3.26
C ARG A 132 1.08 -19.47 -2.68
N LEU A 133 0.09 -18.82 -3.29
CA LEU A 133 -1.27 -18.79 -2.74
C LEU A 133 -2.01 -20.11 -2.96
N SER A 134 -1.65 -20.89 -3.98
CA SER A 134 -2.14 -22.26 -4.16
C SER A 134 -1.67 -23.16 -3.01
N GLN A 135 -0.39 -23.09 -2.65
CA GLN A 135 0.13 -23.79 -1.46
C GLN A 135 -0.56 -23.34 -0.16
N ALA A 136 -0.76 -22.03 0.00
CA ALA A 136 -1.45 -21.49 1.17
C ALA A 136 -2.91 -21.99 1.24
N ALA A 137 -3.67 -21.92 0.14
CA ALA A 137 -5.05 -22.41 0.09
C ALA A 137 -5.15 -23.91 0.42
N MET A 138 -4.22 -24.71 -0.11
CA MET A 138 -4.15 -26.14 0.14
C MET A 138 -3.86 -26.44 1.63
N ASN A 139 -2.82 -25.83 2.18
CA ASN A 139 -2.26 -26.23 3.48
C ASN A 139 -2.87 -25.48 4.68
N MET A 140 -3.45 -24.30 4.47
CA MET A 140 -3.96 -23.46 5.55
C MET A 140 -5.50 -23.49 5.60
N PRO A 141 -6.13 -23.50 6.79
CA PRO A 141 -7.58 -23.51 6.96
C PRO A 141 -8.21 -22.11 6.77
N ILE A 142 -7.96 -21.48 5.63
CA ILE A 142 -8.36 -20.09 5.34
C ILE A 142 -9.89 -19.97 5.22
N SER A 143 -10.46 -19.05 5.98
CA SER A 143 -11.89 -18.74 5.98
C SER A 143 -12.13 -17.34 5.41
N ASN A 144 -13.34 -17.07 4.91
CA ASN A 144 -13.72 -15.75 4.44
C ASN A 144 -13.68 -14.74 5.61
N ALA A 145 -12.93 -13.65 5.44
CA ALA A 145 -12.80 -12.62 6.47
C ALA A 145 -14.14 -11.96 6.84
N ASP A 146 -15.05 -11.85 5.87
CA ASP A 146 -16.35 -11.20 6.05
C ASP A 146 -17.42 -12.23 6.53
N ASN A 147 -17.14 -13.52 6.41
CA ASN A 147 -17.99 -14.62 6.87
C ASN A 147 -17.15 -15.83 7.30
N MET A 148 -16.76 -15.89 8.58
CA MET A 148 -15.85 -16.93 9.08
C MET A 148 -16.40 -18.36 9.01
N SER A 149 -17.71 -18.53 8.77
CA SER A 149 -18.31 -19.86 8.55
C SER A 149 -18.04 -20.42 7.14
N GLU A 150 -17.75 -19.54 6.18
CA GLU A 150 -17.41 -19.91 4.81
C GLU A 150 -15.91 -20.17 4.69
N ARG A 151 -15.54 -21.35 4.20
CA ARG A 151 -14.14 -21.71 3.91
C ARG A 151 -13.87 -21.61 2.41
N PHE A 152 -12.67 -21.17 2.06
CA PHE A 152 -12.25 -21.19 0.66
C PHE A 152 -11.91 -22.62 0.21
N PRO A 153 -12.10 -22.94 -1.09
CA PRO A 153 -11.66 -24.23 -1.63
C PRO A 153 -10.15 -24.45 -1.45
N LYS A 154 -9.74 -25.72 -1.41
CA LYS A 154 -8.34 -26.12 -1.19
C LYS A 154 -7.46 -26.08 -2.45
N GLU A 155 -8.09 -26.03 -3.62
CA GLU A 155 -7.42 -25.95 -4.92
C GLU A 155 -7.70 -24.59 -5.53
N LEU A 156 -6.68 -23.94 -6.11
CA LEU A 156 -6.79 -22.62 -6.72
C LEU A 156 -6.48 -22.73 -8.22
N SER A 157 -7.28 -22.07 -9.07
CA SER A 157 -7.04 -22.06 -10.52
C SER A 157 -6.17 -20.87 -10.92
N ARG A 158 -5.12 -21.11 -11.72
CA ARG A 158 -4.27 -20.05 -12.29
C ARG A 158 -5.06 -19.02 -13.11
N ARG A 159 -6.20 -19.41 -13.70
CA ARG A 159 -7.05 -18.52 -14.51
C ARG A 159 -7.77 -17.45 -13.69
N LEU A 160 -7.77 -17.56 -12.35
CA LEU A 160 -8.31 -16.54 -11.46
C LEU A 160 -7.35 -15.35 -11.28
N PHE A 161 -6.10 -15.47 -11.73
CA PHE A 161 -5.04 -14.47 -11.58
C PHE A 161 -4.81 -13.70 -12.89
N PRO A 162 -4.20 -12.49 -12.84
CA PRO A 162 -3.82 -11.78 -14.06
C PRO A 162 -2.94 -12.63 -14.98
N HIS A 163 -3.13 -12.53 -16.29
CA HIS A 163 -2.35 -13.30 -17.26
C HIS A 163 -0.96 -12.73 -17.48
N GLN A 164 -0.79 -11.41 -17.29
CA GLN A 164 0.46 -10.71 -17.50
C GLN A 164 0.86 -9.93 -16.25
N PRO A 165 2.18 -9.84 -15.96
CA PRO A 165 2.73 -8.92 -14.97
C PRO A 165 2.31 -7.47 -15.19
N ASN A 166 2.05 -6.76 -14.10
CA ASN A 166 1.86 -5.32 -14.09
C ASN A 166 3.17 -4.62 -13.69
N LEU A 167 3.89 -4.10 -14.69
CA LEU A 167 5.16 -3.41 -14.50
C LEU A 167 5.04 -2.20 -13.56
N GLN A 168 3.90 -1.50 -13.53
CA GLN A 168 3.71 -0.36 -12.61
C GLN A 168 3.60 -0.82 -11.16
N ALA A 169 2.98 -1.98 -10.90
CA ALA A 169 2.94 -2.57 -9.57
C ALA A 169 4.34 -2.98 -9.11
N GLU A 170 5.11 -3.62 -9.99
CA GLU A 170 6.50 -3.99 -9.73
C GLU A 170 7.37 -2.76 -9.45
N GLN A 171 7.30 -1.73 -10.30
CA GLN A 171 7.99 -0.46 -10.13
C GLN A 171 7.69 0.18 -8.78
N ARG A 172 6.43 0.16 -8.36
CA ARG A 172 6.01 0.70 -7.06
C ARG A 172 6.64 -0.08 -5.90
N ILE A 173 6.72 -1.41 -5.99
CA ILE A 173 7.41 -2.25 -4.99
C ILE A 173 8.91 -1.93 -4.96
N VAL A 174 9.58 -1.93 -6.11
CA VAL A 174 11.03 -1.63 -6.21
C VAL A 174 11.33 -0.22 -5.67
N ALA A 175 10.58 0.79 -6.10
CA ALA A 175 10.75 2.16 -5.64
C ALA A 175 10.51 2.32 -4.13
N SER A 176 9.65 1.48 -3.55
CA SER A 176 9.44 1.46 -2.11
C SER A 176 10.70 1.05 -1.34
N LEU A 177 11.59 0.26 -1.97
CA LEU A 177 12.79 -0.31 -1.39
C LEU A 177 14.07 0.52 -1.67
N ASN A 178 14.01 1.59 -2.47
CA ASN A 178 15.18 2.39 -2.88
C ASN A 178 16.00 2.99 -1.72
N HIS A 179 15.43 3.12 -0.51
CA HIS A 179 16.17 3.58 0.67
C HIS A 179 17.03 2.48 1.32
N GLU A 180 17.00 1.26 0.79
CA GLU A 180 17.81 0.10 1.19
C GLU A 180 18.72 -0.32 0.02
N PRO A 181 19.84 0.37 -0.23
CA PRO A 181 20.66 0.17 -1.43
C PRO A 181 21.26 -1.25 -1.53
N CYS A 182 21.57 -1.88 -0.40
CA CYS A 182 22.05 -3.27 -0.36
C CYS A 182 21.01 -4.28 -0.87
N LEU A 183 19.72 -3.99 -0.67
CA LEU A 183 18.63 -4.85 -1.11
C LEU A 183 18.39 -4.73 -2.62
N ILE A 184 18.49 -3.51 -3.17
CA ILE A 184 18.31 -3.28 -4.61
C ILE A 184 19.30 -4.11 -5.45
N GLN A 185 20.54 -4.29 -4.96
CA GLN A 185 21.54 -5.14 -5.62
C GLN A 185 21.16 -6.63 -5.64
N GLN A 186 20.30 -7.06 -4.72
CA GLN A 186 19.84 -8.45 -4.59
C GLN A 186 18.53 -8.72 -5.33
N LEU A 187 17.82 -7.68 -5.79
CA LEU A 187 16.58 -7.83 -6.54
C LEU A 187 16.86 -8.38 -7.94
N LYS A 188 16.16 -9.47 -8.30
CA LYS A 188 16.17 -9.96 -9.67
C LYS A 188 15.49 -8.94 -10.58
N GLY A 189 16.12 -8.60 -11.71
CA GLY A 189 15.55 -7.68 -12.70
C GLY A 189 15.76 -6.17 -12.44
N ALA A 190 16.29 -5.76 -11.29
CA ALA A 190 16.51 -4.33 -10.98
C ALA A 190 17.47 -3.61 -11.96
N ALA A 191 18.35 -4.35 -12.64
CA ALA A 191 19.24 -3.81 -13.66
C ALA A 191 18.53 -3.34 -14.95
N SER A 192 17.28 -3.73 -15.17
CA SER A 192 16.50 -3.35 -16.38
C SER A 192 15.65 -2.08 -16.19
N MET A 193 15.67 -1.48 -15.00
CA MET A 193 14.84 -0.33 -14.69
C MET A 193 15.60 0.97 -14.98
N PRO A 194 15.04 1.90 -15.78
CA PRO A 194 15.67 3.21 -15.94
C PRO A 194 15.73 3.89 -14.57
N PRO A 195 16.85 4.57 -14.24
CA PRO A 195 16.97 5.27 -12.97
C PRO A 195 15.81 6.27 -12.83
N PRO A 196 15.28 6.47 -11.61
CA PRO A 196 14.30 7.51 -11.38
C PRO A 196 14.89 8.84 -11.88
N PRO A 197 14.09 9.69 -12.56
CA PRO A 197 14.58 10.98 -13.01
C PRO A 197 15.16 11.72 -11.78
N PRO A 198 16.33 12.37 -11.92
CA PRO A 198 16.93 13.09 -10.81
C PRO A 198 15.87 14.03 -10.24
N ALA A 199 15.69 13.99 -8.91
CA ALA A 199 14.80 14.90 -8.22
C ALA A 199 15.16 16.30 -8.69
N VAL A 200 14.25 16.94 -9.44
CA VAL A 200 14.40 18.33 -9.82
C VAL A 200 14.54 19.09 -8.51
N SER A 201 15.75 19.59 -8.22
CA SER A 201 15.96 20.55 -7.16
C SER A 201 14.89 21.61 -7.33
N GLU A 202 14.06 21.80 -6.30
CA GLU A 202 13.11 22.90 -6.24
C GLU A 202 13.89 24.14 -6.65
N ARG A 203 13.53 24.67 -7.83
CA ARG A 203 14.10 25.87 -8.41
C ARG A 203 14.15 26.91 -7.31
N GLU A 204 15.36 27.21 -6.84
CA GLU A 204 15.62 28.28 -5.90
C GLU A 204 14.81 29.48 -6.35
N ARG A 205 13.81 29.86 -5.55
CA ARG A 205 13.13 31.13 -5.76
C ARG A 205 14.19 32.19 -5.54
N GLN A 206 14.75 32.70 -6.63
CA GLN A 206 15.62 33.85 -6.55
C GLN A 206 14.83 34.99 -5.89
N PRO A 207 15.36 35.63 -4.83
CA PRO A 207 14.73 36.80 -4.25
C PRO A 207 14.74 37.90 -5.32
N TYR A 208 13.59 38.53 -5.54
CA TYR A 208 13.48 39.69 -6.44
C TYR A 208 14.43 40.79 -5.93
N SER A 209 15.56 40.95 -6.61
CA SER A 209 16.43 42.11 -6.47
C SER A 209 15.71 43.31 -7.10
N SER A 210 15.22 44.21 -6.25
CA SER A 210 14.68 45.51 -6.64
C SER A 210 15.81 46.41 -7.16
N THR A 211 15.82 46.67 -8.47
CA THR A 211 16.64 47.70 -9.11
C THR A 211 16.06 49.09 -8.84
N PRO A 212 16.84 50.09 -8.38
CA PRO A 212 16.36 51.45 -8.27
C PRO A 212 16.58 52.19 -9.60
N GLN A 213 15.52 52.73 -10.20
CA GLN A 213 15.63 53.75 -11.24
C GLN A 213 15.18 55.10 -10.65
N SER A 214 16.16 55.98 -10.47
CA SER A 214 15.98 57.40 -10.16
C SER A 214 15.59 58.16 -11.42
N ASN A 215 14.55 58.99 -11.34
CA ASN A 215 14.42 60.24 -12.09
C ASN A 215 13.53 61.19 -11.27
N ALA A 216 14.09 62.34 -10.89
CA ALA A 216 13.43 63.52 -10.30
C ALA A 216 12.72 64.32 -11.42
N LEU A 217 11.73 65.22 -11.29
CA LEU A 217 11.03 66.03 -10.26
C LEU A 217 9.53 66.07 -10.75
N ASP A 218 8.48 66.48 -10.04
CA ASP A 218 8.20 67.80 -9.43
C ASP A 218 6.81 67.73 -8.74
N ASP A 219 6.61 68.65 -7.79
CA ASP A 219 5.57 68.71 -6.76
C ASP A 219 4.29 69.44 -7.24
N ASN A 220 3.19 68.72 -7.49
CA ASN A 220 1.84 69.20 -7.22
C ASN A 220 0.75 68.12 -7.39
N ASP A 221 -0.20 68.14 -6.46
CA ASP A 221 -1.57 67.63 -6.51
C ASP A 221 -1.92 66.49 -5.54
N VAL A 222 -2.82 66.85 -4.65
CA VAL A 222 -3.34 66.13 -3.49
C VAL A 222 -4.47 65.21 -3.93
N SER A 223 -4.22 63.90 -3.96
CA SER A 223 -5.28 62.93 -3.69
C SER A 223 -4.70 61.66 -3.06
N ALA A 224 -5.07 61.42 -1.81
CA ALA A 224 -4.81 60.19 -1.11
C ALA A 224 -5.49 59.03 -1.84
N GLN A 225 -4.73 58.10 -2.40
CA GLN A 225 -5.26 56.81 -2.84
C GLN A 225 -4.43 55.67 -2.23
N SER A 226 -4.92 55.26 -1.06
CA SER A 226 -4.57 54.06 -0.33
C SER A 226 -4.63 52.83 -1.25
N ARG A 227 -3.56 52.02 -1.26
CA ARG A 227 -3.58 50.69 -1.92
C ARG A 227 -4.70 49.84 -1.28
N PRO A 228 -5.58 49.20 -2.07
CA PRO A 228 -6.63 48.37 -1.50
C PRO A 228 -6.04 47.11 -0.84
N PRO A 229 -6.44 46.76 0.38
CA PRO A 229 -6.08 45.49 1.01
C PRO A 229 -6.63 44.31 0.22
N LEU A 230 -5.79 43.31 -0.03
CA LEU A 230 -6.17 42.06 -0.70
C LEU A 230 -6.85 41.09 0.28
N GLU A 231 -7.87 41.55 0.98
CA GLU A 231 -8.63 40.74 1.93
C GLU A 231 -9.91 40.21 1.25
N ARG A 232 -10.08 38.89 1.27
CA ARG A 232 -11.27 38.25 0.68
C ARG A 232 -12.33 38.15 1.77
N GLU A 233 -13.26 39.11 1.80
CA GLU A 233 -14.40 39.08 2.71
C GLU A 233 -15.16 37.75 2.62
N ARG A 234 -15.31 37.06 3.76
CA ARG A 234 -16.20 35.91 3.88
C ARG A 234 -17.62 36.44 4.08
N LYS A 235 -18.53 36.10 3.16
CA LYS A 235 -19.98 36.35 3.37
C LYS A 235 -20.44 35.60 4.63
N PRO A 236 -21.22 36.25 5.53
CA PRO A 236 -21.77 35.57 6.69
C PRO A 236 -22.74 34.47 6.24
N TYR A 237 -22.63 33.28 6.85
CA TYR A 237 -23.61 32.22 6.67
C TYR A 237 -24.94 32.66 7.28
N THR A 238 -25.96 32.84 6.46
CA THR A 238 -27.35 32.91 6.93
C THR A 238 -27.87 31.49 7.00
N ALA A 239 -27.99 30.96 8.22
CA ALA A 239 -28.70 29.70 8.45
C ALA A 239 -30.18 29.93 8.09
N LYS A 240 -30.69 29.26 7.06
CA LYS A 240 -32.14 29.08 6.91
C LYS A 240 -32.58 28.10 8.00
N GLU A 241 -33.50 28.52 8.86
CA GLU A 241 -34.13 27.64 9.84
C GLU A 241 -34.74 26.44 9.11
N GLY A 242 -34.13 25.27 9.29
CA GLY A 242 -34.68 24.00 8.84
C GLY A 242 -35.83 23.63 9.75
N ALA A 243 -37.04 23.56 9.20
CA ALA A 243 -38.23 23.06 9.87
C ALA A 243 -38.03 21.59 10.29
N GLY A 244 -37.59 21.38 11.53
CA GLY A 244 -37.50 20.08 12.15
C GLY A 244 -38.89 19.50 12.38
N LYS A 245 -39.16 18.30 11.84
CA LYS A 245 -40.38 17.54 12.12
C LYS A 245 -40.38 17.10 13.59
N LYS A 246 -41.40 17.50 14.34
CA LYS A 246 -41.68 16.96 15.67
C LYS A 246 -42.28 15.57 15.52
N TYR A 247 -41.66 14.58 16.14
CA TYR A 247 -42.31 13.30 16.41
C TYR A 247 -42.91 13.40 17.82
N SER A 248 -44.22 13.24 17.89
CA SER A 248 -44.99 13.06 19.12
C SER A 248 -45.01 11.58 19.51
#